data_AF-A0A2K1NPU4-F1
#
_entry.id   AF-A0A2K1NPU4-F1
#
_cell.length_a   1.000
_cell.length_b   1.000
_cell.length_c   1.000
_cell.angle_alpha   90.00
_cell.angle_beta   90.00
_cell.angle_gamma   90.00
#
_symmetry.space_group_name_H-M   'P 1'
#
loop_
_entity.id
_entity.type
_entity.pdbx_description
1 polymer ?
#
loop_
_entity_poly.entity_id
_entity_poly.type
_entity_poly.pdbx_seq_one_letter_code
_entity_poly.pdbx_strand_id
1 'polypeptide(L)'
;MLSVKHRKKLILIFSMFLLFFIFLVFPITLIIEEDGIIKIFSTGFTDIIFFDEIKETFFNKKFFFYDIINFEELGILNIRNSLLSIQKGENLIQKQNNKSSAMVFLNGKNDLYQFENYYFNKEWLKDWIVNADIFLKNIYEIEEPLYIIYGNYARSFQVLPKVYVITSYKDIVHELSHYFFGYKVKNQYDDNWAELLSEVNSMLFLRSVSKFRYLNEIELKSIGFYNEPYGKSVLKFLENFNYDEKKIFELEKYILLNFNRLDDSEFEKILETFLNY
;
A
#
# COMPACT_ATOMS: atom_id res chain seq x y z
N MET A 1 -61.32 3.65 17.96
CA MET A 1 -60.66 2.82 16.92
C MET A 1 -60.11 3.74 15.83
N LEU A 2 -58.79 3.73 15.57
CA LEU A 2 -58.25 4.43 14.39
C LEU A 2 -58.88 3.84 13.12
N SER A 3 -59.32 4.70 12.20
CA SER A 3 -59.83 4.26 10.90
C SER A 3 -58.75 3.46 10.15
N VAL A 4 -59.14 2.52 9.30
CA VAL A 4 -58.22 1.68 8.52
C VAL A 4 -57.21 2.53 7.74
N LYS A 5 -57.64 3.69 7.23
CA LYS A 5 -56.78 4.66 6.53
C LYS A 5 -55.70 5.26 7.44
N HIS A 6 -56.03 5.55 8.70
CA HIS A 6 -55.06 6.08 9.68
C HIS A 6 -54.04 5.01 10.11
N ARG A 7 -54.47 3.75 10.29
CA ARG A 7 -53.55 2.64 10.63
C ARG A 7 -52.55 2.39 9.50
N LYS A 8 -52.99 2.40 8.24
CA LYS A 8 -52.11 2.27 7.06
C LYS A 8 -51.09 3.41 6.99
N LYS A 9 -51.50 4.65 7.26
CA LYS A 9 -50.59 5.82 7.29
C LYS A 9 -49.54 5.70 8.41
N LEU A 10 -49.94 5.26 9.60
CA LEU A 10 -49.03 5.03 10.73
C LEU A 10 -48.01 3.92 10.46
N ILE A 11 -48.44 2.80 9.89
CA ILE A 11 -47.55 1.70 9.49
C ILE A 11 -46.55 2.19 8.46
N LEU A 12 -46.99 2.94 7.44
CA LEU A 12 -46.09 3.51 6.42
C LEU A 12 -45.04 4.43 7.04
N ILE A 13 -45.44 5.35 7.93
CA ILE A 13 -44.51 6.25 8.62
C ILE A 13 -43.50 5.45 9.44
N PHE A 14 -43.96 4.44 10.18
CA PHE A 14 -43.08 3.57 10.98
C PHE A 14 -42.11 2.77 10.09
N SER A 15 -42.58 2.22 8.98
CA SER A 15 -41.73 1.51 8.01
C SER A 15 -40.69 2.43 7.38
N MET A 16 -41.06 3.67 7.01
CA MET A 16 -40.10 4.66 6.51
C MET A 16 -39.07 5.03 7.57
N PHE A 17 -39.49 5.20 8.82
CA PHE A 17 -38.57 5.51 9.93
C PHE A 17 -37.64 4.33 10.24
N LEU A 18 -38.15 3.11 10.19
CA LEU A 18 -37.34 1.89 10.35
C LEU A 18 -36.33 1.75 9.21
N LEU A 19 -36.73 1.98 7.96
CA LEU A 19 -35.82 2.00 6.80
C LEU A 19 -34.74 3.07 6.95
N PHE A 20 -35.12 4.27 7.39
CA PHE A 20 -34.16 5.34 7.68
C PHE A 20 -33.17 4.92 8.77
N PHE A 21 -33.66 4.31 9.85
CA PHE A 21 -32.81 3.81 10.94
C PHE A 21 -31.88 2.68 10.47
N ILE A 22 -32.36 1.76 9.63
CA ILE A 22 -31.54 0.71 9.02
C ILE A 22 -30.40 1.34 8.21
N PHE A 23 -30.66 2.34 7.38
CA PHE A 23 -29.61 3.00 6.60
C PHE A 23 -28.65 3.86 7.44
N LEU A 24 -29.09 4.30 8.61
CA LEU A 24 -28.23 4.99 9.57
C LEU A 24 -27.23 4.04 10.22
N VAL A 25 -27.61 2.78 10.47
CA VAL A 25 -26.75 1.74 11.08
C VAL A 25 -25.97 0.94 10.02
N PHE A 26 -26.55 0.75 8.84
CA PHE A 26 -26.01 -0.01 7.71
C PHE A 26 -26.08 0.82 6.42
N PRO A 27 -25.23 1.85 6.28
CA PRO A 27 -25.23 2.66 5.07
C PRO A 27 -24.85 1.81 3.85
N ILE A 28 -25.58 2.01 2.76
CA ILE A 28 -25.23 1.49 1.44
C ILE A 28 -24.45 2.59 0.74
N THR A 29 -23.27 2.23 0.21
CA THR A 29 -22.41 3.17 -0.49
C THR A 29 -22.18 2.73 -1.92
N LEU A 30 -22.37 3.65 -2.85
CA LEU A 30 -22.10 3.47 -4.26
C LEU A 30 -21.04 4.46 -4.68
N ILE A 31 -20.09 4.00 -5.48
CA ILE A 31 -18.95 4.80 -5.92
C ILE A 31 -18.90 4.67 -7.42
N ILE A 32 -18.82 5.79 -8.11
CA ILE A 32 -18.80 5.86 -9.56
C ILE A 32 -17.61 6.73 -9.92
N GLU A 33 -16.80 6.26 -10.86
CA GLU A 33 -15.68 7.02 -11.40
C GLU A 33 -16.03 7.41 -12.85
N GLU A 34 -15.83 8.69 -13.17
CA GLU A 34 -16.03 9.27 -14.50
C GLU A 34 -14.97 10.36 -14.71
N ASP A 35 -14.05 10.16 -15.65
CA ASP A 35 -13.10 11.18 -16.15
C ASP A 35 -12.36 11.98 -15.06
N GLY A 36 -11.71 11.31 -14.10
CA GLY A 36 -10.97 12.00 -13.03
C GLY A 36 -11.85 12.54 -11.90
N ILE A 37 -13.12 12.11 -11.88
CA ILE A 37 -14.08 12.48 -10.83
C ILE A 37 -14.61 11.21 -10.19
N ILE A 38 -14.52 11.14 -8.86
CA ILE A 38 -15.13 10.08 -8.06
C ILE A 38 -16.37 10.64 -7.37
N LYS A 39 -17.52 10.07 -7.71
CA LYS A 39 -18.83 10.38 -7.13
C LYS A 39 -19.18 9.30 -6.12
N ILE A 40 -19.43 9.70 -4.87
CA ILE A 40 -19.74 8.79 -3.78
C ILE A 40 -21.15 9.10 -3.28
N PHE A 41 -22.03 8.11 -3.34
CA PHE A 41 -23.36 8.16 -2.76
C PHE A 41 -23.40 7.27 -1.53
N SER A 42 -23.97 7.76 -0.43
CA SER A 42 -24.11 6.96 0.79
C SER A 42 -25.41 7.24 1.52
N THR A 43 -26.16 6.21 1.88
CA THR A 43 -27.44 6.38 2.59
C THR A 43 -27.29 6.80 4.06
N GLY A 44 -26.07 6.87 4.58
CA GLY A 44 -25.77 7.29 5.95
C GLY A 44 -24.48 8.11 6.06
N PHE A 45 -24.12 8.47 7.30
CA PHE A 45 -22.89 9.21 7.57
C PHE A 45 -21.67 8.38 7.19
N THR A 46 -20.75 9.01 6.46
CA THR A 46 -19.60 8.33 5.89
C THR A 46 -18.35 9.14 6.14
N ASP A 47 -17.33 8.48 6.67
CA ASP A 47 -15.97 9.00 6.73
C ASP A 47 -15.20 8.45 5.54
N ILE A 48 -14.48 9.31 4.83
CA ILE A 48 -13.59 8.92 3.74
C ILE A 48 -12.20 9.46 4.02
N ILE A 49 -11.20 8.65 3.69
CA ILE A 49 -9.82 9.11 3.60
C ILE A 49 -9.44 9.05 2.13
N PHE A 50 -8.93 10.16 1.60
CA PHE A 50 -8.51 10.23 0.22
C PHE A 50 -7.13 10.87 0.07
N PHE A 51 -6.41 10.48 -0.98
CA PHE A 51 -5.13 11.08 -1.31
C PHE A 51 -5.37 12.38 -2.10
N ASP A 52 -4.88 13.50 -1.58
CA ASP A 52 -4.86 14.79 -2.27
C ASP A 52 -3.53 14.90 -3.02
N GLU A 53 -3.58 14.76 -4.34
CA GLU A 53 -2.40 14.75 -5.21
C GLU A 53 -1.65 16.10 -5.20
N ILE A 54 -2.35 17.22 -4.97
CA ILE A 54 -1.73 18.56 -4.97
C ILE A 54 -0.85 18.72 -3.73
N LYS A 55 -1.30 18.18 -2.59
CA LYS A 55 -0.57 18.27 -1.31
C LYS A 55 0.24 17.03 -0.97
N GLU A 56 0.16 16.00 -1.81
CA GLU A 56 0.78 14.68 -1.62
C GLU A 56 0.52 14.09 -0.22
N THR A 57 -0.73 14.19 0.27
CA THR A 57 -1.08 13.70 1.62
C THR A 57 -2.51 13.20 1.72
N PHE A 58 -2.78 12.39 2.73
CA PHE A 58 -4.10 11.84 2.99
C PHE A 58 -4.97 12.81 3.79
N PHE A 59 -6.18 13.06 3.29
CA PHE A 59 -7.19 13.88 3.94
C PHE A 59 -8.38 13.04 4.38
N ASN A 60 -8.90 13.35 5.56
CA ASN A 60 -10.15 12.78 6.04
C ASN A 60 -11.30 13.77 5.82
N LYS A 61 -12.42 13.28 5.30
CA LYS A 61 -13.64 14.05 5.09
C LYS A 61 -14.84 13.24 5.54
N LYS A 62 -15.76 13.92 6.24
CA LYS A 62 -17.05 13.36 6.63
C LYS A 62 -18.13 13.95 5.75
N PHE A 63 -19.03 13.12 5.24
CA PHE A 63 -20.18 13.58 4.49
C PHE A 63 -21.43 12.74 4.80
N PHE A 64 -22.57 13.24 4.35
CA PHE A 64 -23.85 12.55 4.37
C PHE A 64 -24.46 12.62 2.97
N PHE A 65 -25.07 11.53 2.51
CA PHE A 65 -25.77 11.44 1.22
C PHE A 65 -24.87 11.39 -0.02
N TYR A 66 -24.04 12.40 -0.24
CA TYR A 66 -23.30 12.54 -1.49
C TYR A 66 -21.98 13.30 -1.31
N ASP A 67 -20.96 12.90 -2.07
CA ASP A 67 -19.72 13.63 -2.21
C ASP A 67 -19.08 13.49 -3.59
N ILE A 68 -18.26 14.47 -3.95
CA ILE A 68 -17.45 14.50 -5.17
C ILE A 68 -15.99 14.73 -4.79
N ILE A 69 -15.11 13.94 -5.37
CA ILE A 69 -13.66 14.06 -5.25
C ILE A 69 -13.09 14.13 -6.65
N ASN A 70 -12.33 15.19 -6.92
CA ASN A 70 -11.57 15.31 -8.16
C ASN A 70 -10.16 14.78 -7.92
N PHE A 71 -9.61 14.09 -8.91
CA PHE A 71 -8.24 13.61 -8.93
C PHE A 71 -7.68 13.77 -10.34
N GLU A 72 -6.37 13.93 -10.46
CA GLU A 72 -5.71 14.19 -11.75
C GLU A 72 -5.19 12.88 -12.34
N GLU A 73 -4.34 12.16 -11.61
CA GLU A 73 -3.74 10.90 -12.06
C GLU A 73 -4.20 9.70 -11.20
N LEU A 74 -4.23 9.88 -9.88
CA LEU A 74 -4.42 8.81 -8.90
C LEU A 74 -5.42 9.19 -7.80
N GLY A 75 -6.58 8.53 -7.78
CA GLY A 75 -7.56 8.63 -6.71
C GLY A 75 -7.47 7.46 -5.75
N ILE A 76 -7.00 7.67 -4.52
CA ILE A 76 -7.00 6.62 -3.47
C ILE A 76 -8.10 6.95 -2.47
N LEU A 77 -8.94 5.98 -2.13
CA LEU A 77 -10.08 6.15 -1.22
C LEU A 77 -10.21 5.00 -0.23
N ASN A 78 -10.12 5.31 1.06
CA ASN A 78 -10.57 4.42 2.13
C ASN A 78 -11.89 4.94 2.70
N ILE A 79 -12.98 4.27 2.36
CA ILE A 79 -14.31 4.58 2.90
C ILE A 79 -14.55 3.79 4.18
N ARG A 80 -14.93 4.51 5.24
CA ARG A 80 -15.18 3.99 6.59
C ARG A 80 -16.61 4.32 6.99
N ASN A 81 -17.55 3.45 6.64
CA ASN A 81 -18.96 3.69 6.95
C ASN A 81 -19.79 2.46 7.36
N SER A 82 -19.35 1.23 7.09
CA SER A 82 -20.02 0.04 7.65
C SER A 82 -19.16 -1.23 7.59
N LEU A 83 -19.71 -2.35 8.05
CA LEU A 83 -19.13 -3.69 7.92
C LEU A 83 -19.38 -4.35 6.55
N LEU A 84 -20.31 -3.84 5.74
CA LEU A 84 -20.74 -4.44 4.47
C LEU A 84 -20.68 -3.40 3.34
N SER A 85 -19.69 -3.53 2.47
CA SER A 85 -19.46 -2.66 1.32
C SER A 85 -19.89 -3.37 0.02
N ILE A 86 -20.85 -2.78 -0.70
CA ILE A 86 -21.18 -3.19 -2.07
C ILE A 86 -20.54 -2.18 -3.02
N GLN A 87 -19.54 -2.59 -3.79
CA GLN A 87 -18.72 -1.67 -4.61
C GLN A 87 -18.66 -2.13 -6.07
N LYS A 88 -18.82 -1.18 -7.00
CA LYS A 88 -18.69 -1.37 -8.44
C LYS A 88 -17.92 -0.18 -9.01
N GLY A 89 -16.90 -0.42 -9.82
CA GLY A 89 -16.16 0.62 -10.56
C GLY A 89 -15.36 -0.05 -11.68
N GLU A 90 -15.09 0.69 -12.74
CA GLU A 90 -14.53 0.14 -13.99
C GLU A 90 -13.00 0.25 -14.03
N ASN A 91 -12.43 1.34 -13.51
CA ASN A 91 -10.97 1.60 -13.48
C ASN A 91 -10.33 1.38 -12.09
N LEU A 92 -10.83 0.37 -11.38
CA LEU A 92 -10.37 0.02 -10.04
C LEU A 92 -9.18 -0.93 -10.08
N ILE A 93 -8.06 -0.51 -9.49
CA ILE A 93 -6.90 -1.37 -9.26
C ILE A 93 -7.19 -2.39 -8.15
N GLN A 94 -7.85 -1.96 -7.07
CA GLN A 94 -8.17 -2.79 -5.92
C GLN A 94 -9.53 -2.44 -5.32
N LYS A 95 -10.26 -3.47 -4.85
CA LYS A 95 -11.53 -3.32 -4.13
C LYS A 95 -11.33 -3.34 -2.62
N GLN A 96 -12.20 -2.64 -1.88
CA GLN A 96 -12.19 -2.76 -0.42
C GLN A 96 -12.86 -4.06 0.02
N ASN A 97 -12.08 -4.96 0.61
CA ASN A 97 -12.58 -6.21 1.20
C ASN A 97 -12.74 -6.13 2.72
N ASN A 98 -12.16 -5.11 3.37
CA ASN A 98 -12.27 -4.85 4.81
C ASN A 98 -11.95 -3.38 5.15
N LYS A 99 -12.09 -3.00 6.42
CA LYS A 99 -11.89 -1.61 6.90
C LYS A 99 -10.46 -1.07 6.73
N SER A 100 -9.47 -1.94 6.55
CA SER A 100 -8.05 -1.58 6.39
C SER A 100 -7.63 -1.48 4.92
N SER A 101 -8.53 -1.75 3.98
CA SER A 101 -8.27 -1.67 2.54
C SER A 101 -8.75 -0.34 1.93
N ALA A 102 -8.21 0.05 0.77
CA ALA A 102 -8.64 1.23 0.01
C ALA A 102 -9.00 0.83 -1.43
N MET A 103 -9.83 1.65 -2.07
CA MET A 103 -10.01 1.66 -3.52
C MET A 103 -8.97 2.58 -4.14
N VAL A 104 -8.42 2.16 -5.28
CA VAL A 104 -7.45 2.95 -6.02
C VAL A 104 -7.93 3.05 -7.46
N PHE A 105 -8.03 4.29 -7.94
CA PHE A 105 -8.49 4.69 -9.26
C PHE A 105 -7.34 5.34 -10.01
N LEU A 106 -7.16 4.94 -11.27
CA LEU A 106 -6.33 5.67 -12.21
C LEU A 106 -7.22 6.40 -13.19
N ASN A 107 -6.80 7.58 -13.60
CA ASN A 107 -7.51 8.33 -14.63
C ASN A 107 -7.59 7.47 -15.90
N GLY A 108 -8.78 7.36 -16.51
CA GLY A 108 -9.13 6.43 -17.59
C GLY A 108 -8.32 6.55 -18.90
N LYS A 109 -7.28 7.38 -18.92
CA LYS A 109 -6.24 7.40 -19.97
C LYS A 109 -5.15 6.35 -19.75
N ASN A 110 -5.07 5.74 -18.58
CA ASN A 110 -3.99 4.82 -18.22
C ASN A 110 -4.53 3.39 -18.13
N ASP A 111 -4.30 2.59 -19.18
CA ASP A 111 -4.43 1.14 -19.10
C ASP A 111 -3.27 0.56 -18.25
N LEU A 112 -3.55 -0.51 -17.51
CA LEU A 112 -2.51 -1.27 -16.83
C LEU A 112 -1.92 -2.31 -17.77
N TYR A 113 -0.61 -2.24 -17.95
CA TYR A 113 0.19 -3.31 -18.53
C TYR A 113 0.36 -4.43 -17.50
N GLN A 114 0.57 -5.66 -17.98
CA GLN A 114 0.77 -6.83 -17.12
C GLN A 114 2.07 -7.57 -17.47
N PHE A 115 2.82 -7.98 -16.46
CA PHE A 115 3.95 -8.91 -16.53
C PHE A 115 3.94 -9.83 -15.31
N GLU A 116 3.76 -11.14 -15.51
CA GLU A 116 3.56 -12.12 -14.41
C GLU A 116 2.46 -11.64 -13.43
N ASN A 117 2.82 -11.46 -12.16
CA ASN A 117 1.96 -10.97 -11.09
C ASN A 117 2.02 -9.44 -10.93
N TYR A 118 2.74 -8.71 -11.79
CA TYR A 118 2.86 -7.26 -11.71
C TYR A 118 1.97 -6.57 -12.74
N TYR A 119 1.22 -5.58 -12.27
CA TYR A 119 0.42 -4.68 -13.07
C TYR A 119 0.97 -3.27 -12.95
N PHE A 120 1.12 -2.53 -14.05
CA PHE A 120 1.79 -1.23 -14.01
C PHE A 120 1.29 -0.27 -15.09
N ASN A 121 1.39 1.04 -14.83
CA ASN A 121 0.74 2.08 -15.66
C ASN A 121 1.63 2.70 -16.74
N LYS A 122 2.93 2.36 -16.81
CA LYS A 122 3.87 2.91 -17.81
C LYS A 122 4.70 1.80 -18.46
N GLU A 123 4.70 1.70 -19.78
CA GLU A 123 5.37 0.63 -20.52
C GLU A 123 6.87 0.48 -20.16
N TRP A 124 7.58 1.61 -20.03
CA TRP A 124 9.01 1.61 -19.72
C TRP A 124 9.35 1.08 -18.31
N LEU A 125 8.37 0.93 -17.41
CA LEU A 125 8.57 0.25 -16.13
C LEU A 125 8.83 -1.24 -16.26
N LYS A 126 8.42 -1.84 -17.38
CA LYS A 126 8.51 -3.30 -17.56
C LYS A 126 9.92 -3.81 -17.30
N ASP A 127 10.92 -3.18 -17.90
CA ASP A 127 12.33 -3.60 -17.75
C ASP A 127 12.79 -3.46 -16.29
N TRP A 128 12.28 -2.44 -15.59
CA TRP A 128 12.61 -2.22 -14.19
C TRP A 128 12.00 -3.29 -13.28
N ILE A 129 10.74 -3.64 -13.54
CA ILE A 129 10.01 -4.68 -12.82
C ILE A 129 10.66 -6.05 -13.06
N VAL A 130 11.04 -6.37 -14.31
CA VAL A 130 11.73 -7.63 -14.63
C VAL A 130 13.03 -7.76 -13.84
N ASN A 131 13.85 -6.70 -13.79
CA ASN A 131 15.11 -6.75 -13.04
C ASN A 131 14.88 -6.88 -11.52
N ALA A 132 13.89 -6.16 -11.00
CA ALA A 132 13.53 -6.22 -9.58
C ALA A 132 13.00 -7.61 -9.19
N ASP A 133 12.13 -8.21 -10.03
CA ASP A 133 11.60 -9.55 -9.83
C ASP A 133 12.72 -10.62 -9.83
N ILE A 134 13.62 -10.59 -10.81
CA ILE A 134 14.79 -11.48 -10.86
C ILE A 134 15.64 -11.35 -9.60
N PHE A 135 15.86 -10.11 -9.12
CA PHE A 135 16.61 -9.86 -7.89
C PHE A 135 15.88 -10.44 -6.67
N LEU A 136 14.61 -10.11 -6.48
CA LEU A 136 13.81 -10.51 -5.32
C LEU A 136 13.53 -12.01 -5.25
N LYS A 137 13.53 -12.72 -6.39
CA LYS A 137 13.48 -14.19 -6.43
C LYS A 137 14.66 -14.85 -5.70
N ASN A 138 15.76 -14.13 -5.44
CA ASN A 138 16.82 -14.63 -4.57
C ASN A 138 16.43 -14.66 -3.09
N ILE A 139 15.39 -13.95 -2.69
CA ILE A 139 14.81 -13.92 -1.34
C ILE A 139 13.61 -14.86 -1.31
N TYR A 140 12.54 -14.52 -2.04
CA TYR A 140 11.30 -15.28 -2.10
C TYR A 140 10.47 -14.89 -3.33
N GLU A 141 9.48 -15.71 -3.71
CA GLU A 141 8.62 -15.45 -4.86
C GLU A 141 7.42 -14.54 -4.50
N ILE A 142 7.09 -13.61 -5.40
CA ILE A 142 5.85 -12.82 -5.31
C ILE A 142 4.73 -13.59 -5.99
N GLU A 143 3.89 -14.22 -5.17
CA GLU A 143 2.81 -15.10 -5.62
C GLU A 143 1.48 -14.35 -5.85
N GLU A 144 1.37 -13.11 -5.38
CA GLU A 144 0.14 -12.33 -5.42
C GLU A 144 0.23 -11.17 -6.43
N PRO A 145 -0.90 -10.81 -7.09
CA PRO A 145 -0.95 -9.62 -7.92
C PRO A 145 -0.52 -8.36 -7.18
N LEU A 146 0.53 -7.68 -7.65
CA LEU A 146 0.98 -6.38 -7.19
C LEU A 146 0.77 -5.33 -8.28
N TYR A 147 0.40 -4.14 -7.87
CA TYR A 147 0.09 -3.00 -8.72
C TYR A 147 1.13 -1.91 -8.46
N ILE A 148 1.97 -1.65 -9.45
CA ILE A 148 3.08 -0.72 -9.42
C ILE A 148 2.72 0.50 -10.25
N ILE A 149 2.43 1.60 -9.58
CA ILE A 149 1.98 2.85 -10.19
C ILE A 149 3.15 3.81 -10.20
N TYR A 150 3.63 4.18 -11.38
CA TYR A 150 4.53 5.32 -11.50
C TYR A 150 3.74 6.62 -11.48
N GLY A 151 4.14 7.51 -10.58
CA GLY A 151 3.63 8.88 -10.49
C GLY A 151 4.77 9.84 -10.19
N ASN A 152 4.61 11.10 -10.59
CA ASN A 152 5.62 12.14 -10.37
C ASN A 152 5.45 12.80 -8.99
N TYR A 153 5.62 12.01 -7.92
CA TYR A 153 5.53 12.46 -6.54
C TYR A 153 6.93 12.64 -5.92
N ALA A 154 7.00 13.31 -4.76
CA ALA A 154 8.29 13.54 -4.08
C ALA A 154 8.93 12.24 -3.54
N ARG A 155 8.14 11.20 -3.29
CA ARG A 155 8.63 9.91 -2.75
C ARG A 155 7.79 8.74 -3.24
N SER A 156 8.41 7.57 -3.26
CA SER A 156 7.71 6.29 -3.37
C SER A 156 7.03 5.95 -2.03
N PHE A 157 5.94 5.20 -2.09
CA PHE A 157 5.23 4.71 -0.92
C PHE A 157 4.29 3.56 -1.25
N GLN A 158 4.16 2.65 -0.30
CA GLN A 158 3.11 1.66 -0.29
C GLN A 158 1.77 2.29 0.12
N VAL A 159 0.76 2.18 -0.74
CA VAL A 159 -0.62 2.63 -0.47
C VAL A 159 -1.40 1.54 0.26
N LEU A 160 -1.21 0.30 -0.18
CA LEU A 160 -1.85 -0.91 0.32
C LEU A 160 -0.87 -2.09 0.19
N PRO A 161 -1.14 -3.22 0.84
CA PRO A 161 -0.34 -4.44 0.71
C PRO A 161 0.05 -4.84 -0.72
N LYS A 162 -0.77 -4.48 -1.71
CA LYS A 162 -0.58 -4.83 -3.12
C LYS A 162 -0.42 -3.63 -4.04
N VAL A 163 -0.46 -2.40 -3.54
CA VAL A 163 -0.43 -1.20 -4.38
C VAL A 163 0.72 -0.31 -3.94
N TYR A 164 1.66 -0.11 -4.85
CA TYR A 164 2.89 0.62 -4.64
C TYR A 164 2.95 1.79 -5.60
N VAL A 165 3.20 2.98 -5.06
CA VAL A 165 3.51 4.16 -5.86
C VAL A 165 5.01 4.29 -5.89
N ILE A 166 5.58 4.31 -7.09
CA ILE A 166 7.02 4.38 -7.32
C ILE A 166 7.38 5.66 -8.07
N THR A 167 8.48 6.29 -7.67
CA THR A 167 8.99 7.51 -8.32
C THR A 167 10.36 7.29 -8.94
N SER A 168 11.07 6.23 -8.50
CA SER A 168 12.41 5.93 -9.00
C SER A 168 12.69 4.42 -9.11
N TYR A 169 13.73 4.08 -9.87
CA TYR A 169 14.12 2.69 -10.11
C TYR A 169 14.57 1.95 -8.86
N LYS A 170 15.31 2.63 -7.96
CA LYS A 170 15.81 2.00 -6.73
C LYS A 170 14.66 1.67 -5.77
N ASP A 171 13.65 2.54 -5.76
CA ASP A 171 12.54 2.42 -4.83
C ASP A 171 11.65 1.22 -5.19
N ILE A 172 11.69 0.70 -6.41
CA ILE A 172 10.94 -0.52 -6.75
C ILE A 172 11.33 -1.66 -5.83
N VAL A 173 12.63 -1.92 -5.63
CA VAL A 173 13.05 -3.02 -4.75
C VAL A 173 12.74 -2.71 -3.30
N HIS A 174 12.94 -1.46 -2.86
CA HIS A 174 12.55 -1.05 -1.51
C HIS A 174 11.06 -1.33 -1.23
N GLU A 175 10.18 -0.80 -2.08
CA GLU A 175 8.74 -0.92 -1.94
C GLU A 175 8.27 -2.37 -2.10
N LEU A 176 8.84 -3.13 -3.03
CA LEU A 176 8.50 -4.54 -3.20
C LEU A 176 9.03 -5.41 -2.05
N SER A 177 10.14 -5.05 -1.41
CA SER A 177 10.58 -5.74 -0.18
C SER A 177 9.58 -5.58 0.96
N HIS A 178 8.79 -4.50 1.00
CA HIS A 178 7.67 -4.37 1.95
C HIS A 178 6.57 -5.41 1.75
N TYR A 179 6.44 -6.02 0.58
CA TYR A 179 5.56 -7.18 0.42
C TYR A 179 5.97 -8.34 1.36
N PHE A 180 7.28 -8.59 1.47
CA PHE A 180 7.82 -9.67 2.29
C PHE A 180 7.85 -9.29 3.76
N PHE A 181 8.52 -8.18 4.09
CA PHE A 181 8.82 -7.86 5.48
C PHE A 181 7.74 -7.00 6.12
N GLY A 182 7.32 -5.93 5.43
CA GLY A 182 6.31 -5.00 5.94
C GLY A 182 4.90 -5.59 6.02
N TYR A 183 4.51 -6.44 5.05
CA TYR A 183 3.15 -6.98 4.97
C TYR A 183 3.00 -8.41 5.51
N LYS A 184 3.87 -9.34 5.12
CA LYS A 184 3.73 -10.76 5.53
C LYS A 184 4.22 -11.04 6.95
N VAL A 185 5.19 -10.28 7.47
CA VAL A 185 5.91 -10.64 8.71
C VAL A 185 5.91 -9.56 9.79
N LYS A 186 5.89 -8.26 9.47
CA LYS A 186 5.96 -7.19 10.48
C LYS A 186 4.80 -7.25 11.48
N ASN A 187 5.11 -7.12 12.77
CA ASN A 187 4.13 -7.23 13.84
C ASN A 187 3.35 -5.93 14.08
N GLN A 188 4.05 -4.80 14.22
CA GLN A 188 3.48 -3.49 14.53
C GLN A 188 3.98 -2.40 13.59
N TYR A 189 3.27 -1.27 13.47
CA TYR A 189 3.61 -0.20 12.52
C TYR A 189 4.95 0.48 12.83
N ASP A 190 5.30 0.56 14.11
CA ASP A 190 6.50 1.20 14.66
C ASP A 190 7.77 0.34 14.63
N ASP A 191 7.66 -0.96 14.30
CA ASP A 191 8.83 -1.81 14.08
C ASP A 191 9.64 -1.30 12.87
N ASN A 192 10.93 -1.06 13.06
CA ASN A 192 11.80 -0.45 12.05
C ASN A 192 12.63 -1.46 11.26
N TRP A 193 12.73 -2.71 11.71
CA TRP A 193 13.55 -3.74 11.06
C TRP A 193 13.13 -4.01 9.60
N ALA A 194 11.83 -3.93 9.30
CA ALA A 194 11.34 -4.14 7.94
C ALA A 194 11.80 -3.03 6.98
N GLU A 195 11.80 -1.77 7.44
CA GLU A 195 12.35 -0.64 6.66
C GLU A 195 13.85 -0.79 6.44
N LEU A 196 14.57 -1.26 7.47
CA LEU A 196 16.01 -1.54 7.36
C LEU A 196 16.28 -2.59 6.27
N LEU A 197 15.59 -3.73 6.27
CA LEU A 197 15.80 -4.78 5.26
C LEU A 197 15.35 -4.34 3.86
N SER A 198 14.24 -3.61 3.74
CA SER A 198 13.81 -3.04 2.45
C SER A 198 14.88 -2.11 1.87
N GLU A 199 15.50 -1.27 2.70
CA GLU A 199 16.57 -0.39 2.25
C GLU A 199 17.89 -1.11 1.99
N VAL A 200 18.23 -2.15 2.77
CA VAL A 200 19.37 -3.04 2.48
C VAL A 200 19.22 -3.70 1.11
N ASN A 201 18.02 -4.19 0.79
CA ASN A 201 17.74 -4.79 -0.52
C ASN A 201 17.84 -3.79 -1.67
N SER A 202 17.35 -2.57 -1.48
CA SER A 202 17.53 -1.47 -2.43
C SER A 202 19.02 -1.20 -2.70
N MET A 203 19.86 -1.20 -1.65
CA MET A 203 21.31 -1.03 -1.78
C MET A 203 22.00 -2.18 -2.52
N LEU A 204 21.66 -3.44 -2.18
CA LEU A 204 22.20 -4.62 -2.85
C LEU A 204 21.78 -4.67 -4.33
N PHE A 205 20.54 -4.30 -4.64
CA PHE A 205 20.07 -4.17 -6.00
C PHE A 205 20.81 -3.08 -6.77
N LEU A 206 20.95 -1.88 -6.19
CA LEU A 206 21.73 -0.81 -6.81
C LEU A 206 23.17 -1.24 -7.11
N ARG A 207 23.78 -2.01 -6.22
CA ARG A 207 25.13 -2.57 -6.41
C ARG A 207 25.20 -3.45 -7.66
N SER A 208 24.16 -4.23 -7.96
CA SER A 208 24.13 -5.14 -9.10
C SER A 208 23.80 -4.46 -10.43
N VAL A 209 22.99 -3.39 -10.41
CA VAL A 209 22.51 -2.73 -11.64
C VAL A 209 23.21 -1.40 -11.97
N SER A 210 23.79 -0.70 -10.99
CA SER A 210 24.43 0.60 -11.21
C SER A 210 25.44 0.98 -10.12
N LYS A 211 26.74 0.69 -10.37
CA LYS A 211 27.84 1.07 -9.46
C LYS A 211 27.86 2.56 -9.11
N PHE A 212 27.58 3.44 -10.07
CA PHE A 212 27.57 4.88 -9.83
C PHE A 212 26.48 5.29 -8.83
N ARG A 213 25.24 4.82 -9.03
CA ARG A 213 24.13 5.12 -8.12
C ARG A 213 24.36 4.52 -6.74
N TYR A 214 24.87 3.28 -6.68
CA TYR A 214 25.25 2.64 -5.43
C TYR A 214 26.26 3.47 -4.62
N LEU A 215 27.34 3.94 -5.26
CA LEU A 215 28.35 4.76 -4.57
C LEU A 215 27.78 6.09 -4.05
N ASN A 216 26.92 6.75 -4.83
CA ASN A 216 26.25 7.98 -4.38
C ASN A 216 25.36 7.72 -3.15
N GLU A 217 24.61 6.62 -3.12
CA GLU A 217 23.78 6.25 -1.97
C GLU A 217 24.63 5.95 -0.72
N ILE A 218 25.77 5.26 -0.89
CA ILE A 218 26.73 5.05 0.21
C ILE A 218 27.20 6.39 0.78
N GLU A 219 27.58 7.34 -0.09
CA GLU A 219 28.02 8.67 0.33
C GLU A 219 26.93 9.40 1.12
N LEU A 220 25.72 9.49 0.56
CA LEU A 220 24.58 10.16 1.20
C LEU A 220 24.23 9.55 2.57
N LYS A 221 24.22 8.21 2.68
CA LYS A 221 23.99 7.51 3.96
C LYS A 221 25.13 7.77 4.95
N SER A 222 26.38 7.81 4.49
CA SER A 222 27.56 8.02 5.35
C SER A 222 27.59 9.41 5.98
N ILE A 223 27.15 10.44 5.24
CA ILE A 223 27.09 11.83 5.73
C ILE A 223 25.84 12.13 6.56
N GLY A 224 24.93 11.14 6.73
CA GLY A 224 23.70 11.30 7.51
C GLY A 224 22.61 12.11 6.81
N PHE A 225 22.54 12.04 5.47
CA PHE A 225 21.51 12.71 4.69
C PHE A 225 20.10 12.15 4.97
N TYR A 226 20.01 10.85 5.28
CA TYR A 226 18.74 10.15 5.55
C TYR A 226 18.50 9.99 7.04
N ASN A 227 17.23 10.04 7.44
CA ASN A 227 16.82 9.64 8.78
C ASN A 227 16.97 8.13 8.97
N GLU A 228 17.18 7.68 10.21
CA GLU A 228 17.18 6.25 10.53
C GLU A 228 15.78 5.64 10.37
N PRO A 229 15.66 4.37 9.98
CA PRO A 229 16.75 3.40 9.75
C PRO A 229 17.42 3.48 8.37
N TYR A 230 16.97 4.35 7.46
CA TYR A 230 17.44 4.43 6.07
C TYR A 230 18.90 4.93 5.92
N GLY A 231 19.48 5.48 6.99
CA GLY A 231 20.80 6.11 7.00
C GLY A 231 21.94 5.15 7.30
N LYS A 232 22.65 5.41 8.41
CA LYS A 232 23.87 4.68 8.79
C LYS A 232 23.56 3.26 9.24
N SER A 233 22.35 2.98 9.74
CA SER A 233 21.98 1.63 10.15
C SER A 233 22.06 0.63 8.99
N VAL A 234 21.69 1.04 7.77
CA VAL A 234 21.84 0.21 6.56
C VAL A 234 23.31 -0.13 6.29
N LEU A 235 24.20 0.86 6.37
CA LEU A 235 25.63 0.64 6.15
C LEU A 235 26.21 -0.30 7.20
N LYS A 236 25.87 -0.09 8.47
CA LYS A 236 26.30 -0.95 9.58
C LYS A 236 25.78 -2.38 9.41
N PHE A 237 24.53 -2.54 8.96
CA PHE A 237 23.97 -3.87 8.67
C PHE A 237 24.77 -4.57 7.57
N LEU A 238 25.01 -3.90 6.44
CA LEU A 238 25.83 -4.44 5.35
C LEU A 238 27.24 -4.80 5.83
N GLU A 239 27.87 -3.96 6.65
CA GLU A 239 29.18 -4.20 7.25
C GLU A 239 29.19 -5.43 8.16
N ASN A 240 28.17 -5.61 9.01
CA ASN A 240 28.06 -6.78 9.88
C ASN A 240 28.05 -8.10 9.08
N PHE A 241 27.49 -8.10 7.87
CA PHE A 241 27.50 -9.23 6.95
C PHE A 241 28.73 -9.26 6.02
N ASN A 242 29.72 -8.38 6.21
CA ASN A 242 30.84 -8.18 5.29
C ASN A 242 30.39 -7.98 3.83
N TYR A 243 29.22 -7.35 3.63
CA TYR A 243 28.58 -7.14 2.34
C TYR A 243 28.27 -8.44 1.56
N ASP A 244 28.22 -9.58 2.24
CA ASP A 244 27.87 -10.89 1.66
C ASP A 244 26.37 -11.00 1.44
N GLU A 245 25.98 -10.80 0.19
CA GLU A 245 24.59 -10.83 -0.26
C GLU A 245 23.92 -12.20 -0.05
N LYS A 246 24.67 -13.30 -0.18
CA LYS A 246 24.08 -14.64 0.00
C LYS A 246 23.69 -14.85 1.46
N LYS A 247 24.57 -14.47 2.40
CA LYS A 247 24.28 -14.57 3.84
C LYS A 247 23.08 -13.69 4.23
N ILE A 248 22.97 -12.49 3.65
CA ILE A 248 21.83 -11.61 3.90
C ILE A 248 20.53 -12.26 3.38
N PHE A 249 20.53 -12.77 2.15
CA PHE A 249 19.35 -13.47 1.61
C PHE A 249 18.99 -14.74 2.38
N GLU A 250 19.97 -15.45 2.95
CA GLU A 250 19.71 -16.60 3.83
C GLU A 250 19.01 -16.18 5.13
N LEU A 251 19.42 -15.08 5.76
CA LEU A 251 18.71 -14.49 6.91
C LEU A 251 17.27 -14.12 6.53
N GLU A 252 17.09 -13.44 5.40
CA GLU A 252 15.77 -12.98 4.95
C GLU A 252 14.83 -14.14 4.64
N LYS A 253 15.33 -15.18 3.96
CA LYS A 253 14.61 -16.46 3.76
C LYS A 253 14.23 -17.10 5.08
N TYR A 254 15.17 -17.15 6.02
CA TYR A 254 14.92 -17.72 7.33
C TYR A 254 13.77 -16.98 8.05
N ILE A 255 13.75 -15.66 8.00
CA ILE A 255 12.66 -14.85 8.57
C ILE A 255 11.32 -15.22 7.90
N LEU A 256 11.26 -15.22 6.56
CA LEU A 256 10.01 -15.47 5.83
C LEU A 256 9.48 -16.90 6.01
N LEU A 257 10.35 -17.88 6.21
CA LEU A 257 9.95 -19.28 6.36
C LEU A 257 9.53 -19.64 7.79
N ASN A 258 9.96 -18.89 8.80
CA ASN A 258 9.77 -19.26 10.20
C ASN A 258 8.87 -18.30 10.99
N PHE A 259 8.55 -17.13 10.46
CA PHE A 259 7.81 -16.09 11.19
C PHE A 259 6.61 -15.57 10.39
N ASN A 260 5.46 -15.51 11.06
CA ASN A 260 4.27 -14.82 10.56
C ASN A 260 4.12 -13.42 11.19
N ARG A 261 4.83 -13.17 12.30
CA ARG A 261 4.91 -11.92 13.05
C ARG A 261 6.30 -11.82 13.66
N LEU A 262 6.95 -10.68 13.53
CA LEU A 262 8.28 -10.39 14.09
C LEU A 262 8.36 -8.93 14.52
N ASP A 263 8.74 -8.69 15.78
CA ASP A 263 9.04 -7.35 16.30
C ASP A 263 10.55 -7.01 16.27
N ASP A 264 10.91 -5.76 16.54
CA ASP A 264 12.31 -5.30 16.53
C ASP A 264 13.22 -6.10 17.49
N SER A 265 12.73 -6.49 18.68
CA SER A 265 13.55 -7.24 19.67
C SER A 265 13.79 -8.69 19.24
N GLU A 266 12.79 -9.32 18.65
CA GLU A 266 12.92 -10.65 18.07
C GLU A 266 13.87 -10.63 16.88
N PHE A 267 13.76 -9.62 16.01
CA PHE A 267 14.68 -9.44 14.89
C PHE A 267 16.14 -9.28 15.35
N GLU A 268 16.40 -8.46 16.37
CA GLU A 268 17.76 -8.29 16.93
C GLU A 268 18.36 -9.62 17.41
N LYS A 269 17.59 -10.47 18.09
CA LYS A 269 18.05 -11.80 18.55
C LYS A 269 18.39 -12.74 17.38
N ILE A 270 17.59 -12.70 16.32
CA ILE A 270 17.88 -13.47 15.10
C ILE A 270 19.17 -12.97 14.47
N LEU A 271 19.33 -11.65 14.36
CA LEU A 271 20.53 -11.03 13.81
C LEU A 271 21.79 -11.44 14.59
N GLU A 272 21.76 -11.38 15.93
CA GLU A 272 22.85 -11.86 16.77
C GLU A 272 23.19 -13.33 16.51
N THR A 273 22.19 -14.17 16.28
CA THR A 273 22.42 -15.59 15.95
C THR A 273 23.13 -15.73 14.61
N PHE A 274 22.70 -14.99 13.57
CA PHE A 274 23.31 -15.07 12.23
C PHE A 274 24.72 -14.47 12.15
N LEU A 275 25.04 -13.49 12.99
CA LEU A 275 26.37 -12.85 13.00
C LEU A 275 27.43 -13.66 13.76
N ASN A 276 27.00 -14.56 14.65
CA ASN A 276 27.89 -15.41 15.45
C ASN A 276 28.26 -16.75 14.77
N TYR A 277 27.76 -16.99 13.55
CA TYR A 277 28.04 -18.17 12.70
C TYR A 277 28.75 -17.77 11.39
#